data_AF-A0A1G1PCW2-F1
#
_entry.id   AF-A0A1G1PCW2-F1
#
_cell.length_a   1.000
_cell.length_b   1.000
_cell.length_c   1.000
_cell.angle_alpha   90.00
_cell.angle_beta   90.00
_cell.angle_gamma   90.00
#
_symmetry.space_group_name_H-M   'P 1'
#
loop_
_entity.id
_entity.type
_entity.pdbx_description
1 polymer ?
#
loop_
_entity_poly.entity_id
_entity_poly.type
_entity_poly.pdbx_seq_one_letter_code
_entity_poly.pdbx_strand_id
1 'polypeptide(L)'
;MVYRLWSVVYGLLWLVGCAQAPGNVGNLQSYLVSSVEAQWIRDGEPLEFEGERWYPADGTEGFLDAEVYSLGEYRGVQFFADKVDVRPFERLYTKFGKNRFRYFERSKSP
;
A
#
# COMPACT_ATOMS: atom_id res chain seq x y z
N MET A 1 43.52 -30.73 -47.31
CA MET A 1 42.55 -29.70 -47.71
C MET A 1 41.28 -29.85 -46.87
N VAL A 2 41.34 -29.53 -45.56
CA VAL A 2 40.26 -29.91 -44.60
C VAL A 2 40.07 -28.86 -43.49
N TYR A 3 40.36 -27.57 -43.66
CA TYR A 3 40.06 -26.59 -42.59
C TYR A 3 39.75 -25.21 -43.17
N ARG A 4 38.61 -25.07 -43.86
CA ARG A 4 38.09 -23.75 -44.31
C ARG A 4 36.57 -23.61 -44.22
N LEU A 5 35.90 -24.46 -43.44
CA LEU A 5 34.44 -24.46 -43.31
C LEU A 5 33.94 -24.43 -41.86
N TRP A 6 34.77 -23.91 -40.96
CA TRP A 6 34.47 -23.87 -39.52
C TRP A 6 34.53 -22.44 -38.95
N SER A 7 34.29 -21.44 -39.79
CA SER A 7 34.35 -20.03 -39.38
C SER A 7 33.07 -19.25 -39.62
N VAL A 8 32.09 -19.81 -40.33
CA VAL A 8 30.84 -19.10 -40.66
C VAL A 8 29.71 -19.42 -39.69
N VAL A 9 29.72 -20.59 -39.04
CA VAL A 9 28.61 -21.04 -38.17
C VAL A 9 28.66 -20.42 -36.77
N TYR A 10 29.81 -19.93 -36.30
CA TYR A 10 29.99 -19.40 -34.94
C TYR A 10 29.75 -17.89 -34.77
N GLY A 11 29.47 -17.16 -35.86
CA GLY A 11 29.38 -15.70 -35.85
C GLY A 11 27.99 -15.10 -35.60
N LEU A 12 26.93 -15.92 -35.57
CA LEU A 12 25.54 -15.44 -35.66
C LEU A 12 24.72 -15.53 -34.36
N LEU A 13 25.38 -15.77 -33.21
CA LEU A 13 24.72 -16.02 -31.91
C LEU A 13 24.72 -14.82 -30.95
N TRP A 14 25.00 -13.59 -31.41
CA TRP A 14 25.28 -12.47 -30.50
C TRP A 14 24.36 -11.24 -30.59
N LEU A 15 23.19 -11.30 -31.24
CA LEU A 15 22.36 -10.08 -31.44
C LEU A 15 20.87 -10.20 -31.11
N VAL A 16 20.45 -11.14 -30.25
CA VAL A 16 19.08 -11.13 -29.68
C VAL A 16 19.16 -11.07 -28.17
N GLY A 17 19.55 -9.90 -27.67
CA GLY A 17 19.58 -9.58 -26.25
C GLY A 17 18.87 -8.27 -25.98
N CYS A 18 17.55 -8.21 -26.21
CA CYS A 18 16.74 -7.19 -25.55
C CYS A 18 16.66 -7.55 -24.06
N ALA A 19 17.70 -7.20 -23.30
CA ALA A 19 17.62 -7.18 -21.86
C ALA A 19 16.64 -6.06 -21.49
N GLN A 20 15.39 -6.43 -21.22
CA GLN A 20 14.49 -5.52 -20.50
C GLN A 20 15.17 -5.28 -19.15
N ALA A 21 15.77 -4.10 -18.99
CA ALA A 21 16.15 -3.65 -17.67
C ALA A 21 14.91 -3.80 -16.78
N PRO A 22 14.98 -4.51 -15.65
CA PRO A 22 13.89 -4.45 -14.69
C PRO A 22 13.74 -2.98 -14.36
N GLY A 23 12.64 -2.38 -14.84
CA GLY A 23 12.34 -0.99 -14.54
C GLY A 23 12.48 -0.84 -13.03
N ASN A 24 13.06 0.29 -12.60
CA ASN A 24 13.13 0.64 -11.19
C ASN A 24 11.70 0.94 -10.70
N VAL A 25 10.85 -0.08 -10.65
CA VAL A 25 9.65 -0.10 -9.83
C VAL A 25 10.18 -0.18 -8.42
N GLY A 26 10.57 0.98 -7.89
CA GLY A 26 11.00 1.13 -6.50
C GLY A 26 10.03 0.36 -5.63
N ASN A 27 10.57 -0.40 -4.66
CA ASN A 27 9.82 -1.27 -3.77
C ASN A 27 8.55 -0.59 -3.26
N LEU A 28 7.42 -0.85 -3.92
CA LEU A 28 6.14 -0.25 -3.57
C LEU A 28 5.68 -0.96 -2.30
N GLN A 29 5.72 -0.22 -1.19
CA GLN A 29 5.28 -0.72 0.10
C GLN A 29 3.83 -1.20 -0.05
N SER A 30 3.62 -2.50 0.15
CA SER A 30 2.33 -3.16 0.08
C SER A 30 1.92 -3.56 1.48
N TYR A 31 0.74 -3.13 1.92
CA TYR A 31 0.22 -3.43 3.25
C TYR A 31 -0.63 -4.70 3.21
N LEU A 32 -0.55 -5.51 4.27
CA LEU A 32 -1.44 -6.66 4.43
C LEU A 32 -2.88 -6.19 4.54
N VAL A 33 -3.77 -6.83 3.78
CA VAL A 33 -5.18 -6.43 3.68
C VAL A 33 -6.06 -7.58 4.11
N SER A 34 -6.86 -7.37 5.15
CA SER A 34 -8.01 -8.22 5.40
C SER A 34 -9.10 -7.92 4.37
N SER A 35 -9.71 -8.97 3.81
CA SER A 35 -10.87 -8.83 2.93
C SER A 35 -12.12 -8.35 3.67
N VAL A 36 -12.13 -8.48 5.01
CA VAL A 36 -13.26 -8.15 5.89
C VAL A 36 -12.83 -7.07 6.88
N GLU A 37 -13.67 -6.04 7.02
CA GLU A 37 -13.51 -4.98 8.01
C GLU A 37 -13.61 -5.56 9.43
N ALA A 38 -12.77 -5.08 10.35
CA ALA A 38 -12.73 -5.61 11.71
C ALA A 38 -14.06 -5.36 12.44
N GLN A 39 -14.48 -6.34 13.26
CA GLN A 39 -15.82 -6.32 13.86
C GLN A 39 -16.06 -5.08 14.74
N TRP A 40 -15.07 -4.66 15.55
CA TRP A 40 -15.18 -3.47 16.40
C TRP A 40 -15.41 -2.18 15.60
N ILE A 41 -14.87 -2.08 14.38
CA ILE A 41 -15.10 -0.94 13.48
C ILE A 41 -16.57 -0.93 13.04
N ARG A 42 -17.10 -2.10 12.69
CA ARG A 42 -18.50 -2.28 12.28
C ARG A 42 -19.48 -2.03 13.42
N ASP A 43 -19.05 -2.31 14.66
CA ASP A 43 -19.82 -2.05 15.88
C ASP A 43 -19.74 -0.57 16.31
N GLY A 44 -18.96 0.26 15.60
CA GLY A 44 -18.82 1.70 15.87
C GLY A 44 -17.84 2.03 16.99
N GLU A 45 -17.02 1.08 17.43
CA GLU A 45 -16.04 1.32 18.49
C GLU A 45 -14.92 2.26 18.01
N PRO A 46 -14.40 3.12 18.90
CA PRO A 46 -13.36 4.06 18.53
C PRO A 46 -11.98 3.41 18.43
N LEU A 47 -11.14 4.01 17.59
CA LEU A 47 -9.69 3.86 17.61
C LEU A 47 -9.09 4.88 18.59
N GLU A 48 -8.19 4.43 19.44
CA GLU A 48 -7.49 5.29 20.40
C GLU A 48 -6.09 5.62 19.88
N PHE A 49 -5.82 6.90 19.68
CA PHE A 49 -4.53 7.37 19.18
C PHE A 49 -4.22 8.76 19.74
N GLU A 50 -3.00 8.94 20.26
CA GLU A 50 -2.53 10.20 20.86
C GLU A 50 -3.42 10.75 21.98
N GLY A 51 -4.05 9.84 22.74
CA GLY A 51 -4.96 10.22 23.83
C GLY A 51 -6.35 10.66 23.37
N GLU A 52 -6.62 10.63 22.06
CA GLU A 52 -7.92 10.98 21.47
C GLU A 52 -8.67 9.72 20.99
N ARG A 53 -10.00 9.82 20.97
CA ARG A 53 -10.90 8.78 20.45
C ARG A 53 -11.43 9.16 19.08
N TRP A 54 -11.13 8.31 18.11
CA TRP A 54 -11.47 8.48 16.70
C TRP A 54 -12.57 7.48 16.34
N TYR A 55 -13.72 7.95 15.88
CA TYR A 55 -14.88 7.11 15.61
C TYR A 55 -15.00 6.83 14.10
N PRO A 56 -15.37 5.60 13.72
CA PRO A 56 -15.54 5.26 12.31
C PRO A 56 -16.69 6.08 11.72
N ALA A 57 -16.43 6.73 10.60
CA ALA A 57 -17.45 7.48 9.88
C ALA A 57 -18.25 6.57 8.93
N ASP A 58 -19.46 7.01 8.58
CA ASP A 58 -20.36 6.31 7.65
C ASP A 58 -19.96 6.51 6.18
N GLY A 59 -18.69 6.25 5.88
CA GLY A 59 -18.12 6.36 4.55
C GLY A 59 -16.77 5.68 4.42
N THR A 60 -16.33 5.52 3.18
CA THR A 60 -15.04 4.93 2.84
C THR A 60 -14.35 5.78 1.79
N GLU A 61 -13.03 5.79 1.82
CA GLU A 61 -12.19 6.48 0.84
C GLU A 61 -11.29 5.50 0.10
N GLY A 62 -10.91 5.90 -1.11
CA GLY A 62 -10.03 5.12 -1.97
C GLY A 62 -8.65 5.73 -2.01
N PHE A 63 -7.67 5.01 -1.47
CA PHE A 63 -6.26 5.38 -1.54
C PHE A 63 -5.44 4.26 -2.18
N LEU A 64 -4.33 4.64 -2.80
CA LEU A 64 -3.20 3.76 -3.09
C LEU A 64 -2.35 3.60 -1.84
N ASP A 65 -1.66 2.46 -1.72
CA ASP A 65 -0.71 2.23 -0.63
C ASP A 65 0.43 3.27 -0.62
N ALA A 66 0.71 3.86 -1.79
CA ALA A 66 1.69 4.94 -1.94
C ALA A 66 1.21 6.30 -1.41
N GLU A 67 -0.08 6.50 -1.17
CA GLU A 67 -0.68 7.77 -0.71
C GLU A 67 -0.83 7.83 0.80
N VAL A 68 -0.71 6.70 1.50
CA VAL A 68 -0.84 6.61 2.95
C VAL A 68 0.46 6.18 3.61
N TYR A 69 0.64 6.51 4.88
CA TYR A 69 1.71 5.96 5.70
C TYR A 69 1.15 5.34 6.98
N SER A 70 1.69 4.19 7.35
CA SER A 70 1.30 3.45 8.55
C SER A 70 1.71 4.22 9.80
N LEU A 71 0.75 4.47 10.68
CA LEU A 71 0.98 5.09 11.99
C LEU A 71 1.17 4.03 13.09
N GLY A 72 0.57 2.86 12.93
CA GLY A 72 0.70 1.76 13.87
C GLY A 72 -0.35 0.68 13.66
N GLU A 73 -0.58 -0.10 14.71
CA GLU A 73 -1.59 -1.15 14.76
C GLU A 73 -2.46 -0.97 16.00
N TYR A 74 -3.78 -1.07 15.85
CA TYR A 74 -4.75 -1.04 16.94
C TYR A 74 -5.61 -2.30 16.87
N ARG A 75 -5.58 -3.11 17.93
CA ARG A 75 -6.34 -4.37 18.04
C ARG A 75 -6.16 -5.29 16.82
N GLY A 76 -4.92 -5.44 16.33
CA GLY A 76 -4.61 -6.28 15.17
C GLY A 76 -4.89 -5.64 13.81
N VAL A 77 -5.33 -4.37 13.77
CA VAL A 77 -5.65 -3.64 12.53
C VAL A 77 -4.67 -2.51 12.33
N GLN A 78 -3.98 -2.50 11.20
CA GLN A 78 -3.11 -1.38 10.84
C GLN A 78 -3.94 -0.13 10.56
N PHE A 79 -3.46 1.01 11.06
CA PHE A 79 -4.05 2.31 10.79
C PHE A 79 -3.01 3.29 10.22
N PHE A 80 -3.52 4.23 9.45
CA PHE A 80 -2.76 5.07 8.53
C PHE A 80 -3.19 6.53 8.64
N ALA A 81 -2.33 7.41 8.17
CA ALA A 81 -2.68 8.78 7.78
C ALA A 81 -2.38 8.97 6.28
N ASP A 82 -3.08 9.92 5.67
CA ASP A 82 -2.73 10.41 4.33
C ASP A 82 -1.36 11.10 4.40
N LYS A 83 -0.47 10.81 3.44
CA LYS A 83 0.85 11.44 3.34
C LYS A 83 0.80 12.95 3.16
N VAL A 84 -0.27 13.50 2.59
CA VAL A 84 -0.41 14.96 2.48
C VAL A 84 -1.00 15.59 3.74
N ASP A 85 -1.60 14.79 4.62
CA ASP A 85 -2.15 15.26 5.90
C ASP A 85 -1.02 15.41 6.94
N VAL A 86 -0.77 16.66 7.32
CA VAL A 86 0.23 17.02 8.31
C VAL A 86 -0.41 17.21 9.66
N ARG A 87 0.31 16.87 10.73
CA ARG A 87 -0.20 17.01 12.09
C ARG A 87 -0.66 18.46 12.38
N PRO A 88 -1.77 18.65 13.11
CA PRO A 88 -2.67 17.62 13.65
C PRO A 88 -3.53 16.97 12.56
N PHE A 89 -3.62 15.64 12.57
CA PHE A 89 -4.37 14.91 11.56
C PHE A 89 -5.85 15.30 11.55
N GLU A 90 -6.42 15.38 10.36
CA GLU A 90 -7.86 15.56 10.21
C GLU A 90 -8.59 14.22 10.32
N ARG A 91 -7.98 13.17 9.77
CA ARG A 91 -8.55 11.83 9.67
C ARG A 91 -7.51 10.74 9.88
N LEU A 92 -7.96 9.62 10.43
CA LEU A 92 -7.21 8.37 10.46
C LEU A 92 -7.89 7.34 9.59
N TYR A 93 -7.13 6.37 9.09
CA TYR A 93 -7.64 5.39 8.14
C TYR A 93 -7.32 3.97 8.58
N THR A 94 -8.21 3.01 8.30
CA THR A 94 -7.88 1.58 8.34
C THR A 94 -8.19 0.97 6.99
N LYS A 95 -7.33 0.06 6.52
CA LYS A 95 -7.45 -0.54 5.20
C LYS A 95 -8.26 -1.83 5.27
N PHE A 96 -9.27 -1.97 4.41
CA PHE A 96 -10.00 -3.22 4.23
C PHE A 96 -10.37 -3.41 2.76
N GLY A 97 -10.00 -4.55 2.18
CA GLY A 97 -10.07 -4.75 0.73
C GLY A 97 -9.08 -3.88 -0.07
N LYS A 98 -9.12 -4.04 -1.40
CA LYS A 98 -8.19 -3.36 -2.31
C LYS A 98 -8.53 -1.87 -2.41
N ASN A 99 -7.57 -1.02 -2.09
CA ASN A 99 -7.66 0.45 -2.19
C ASN A 99 -8.92 1.02 -1.52
N ARG A 100 -9.31 0.47 -0.38
CA ARG A 100 -10.51 0.90 0.34
C ARG A 100 -10.18 1.05 1.81
N PHE A 101 -10.56 2.21 2.33
CA PHE A 101 -10.18 2.64 3.66
C PHE A 101 -11.40 3.18 4.40
N ARG A 102 -11.58 2.75 5.64
CA ARG A 102 -12.52 3.39 6.57
C ARG A 102 -11.80 4.60 7.13
N TYR A 103 -12.41 5.77 7.02
CA TYR A 103 -11.89 6.95 7.70
C TYR A 103 -12.56 7.11 9.07
N PHE A 104 -11.79 7.66 10.00
CA PHE A 104 -12.20 7.93 11.35
C PHE A 104 -12.08 9.42 11.61
N GLU A 105 -13.09 9.95 12.30
CA GLU A 105 -13.14 11.35 12.67
C GLU A 105 -13.12 11.47 14.19
N ARG A 106 -12.55 12.56 14.68
CA ARG A 106 -12.59 12.87 16.10
C ARG A 106 -14.02 13.17 16.48
N SER A 107 -14.45 12.65 17.63
CA SER A 107 -15.71 13.11 18.20
C SER A 107 -15.59 14.61 18.44
N LYS A 108 -16.44 15.40 17.78
CA LYS A 108 -16.67 16.78 18.21
C LYS A 108 -17.31 16.65 19.59
N SER A 109 -16.51 16.84 20.63
CA SER A 109 -17.06 17.05 21.96
C SER A 109 -18.14 18.15 21.83
N PRO A 110 -19.37 17.91 22.29
CA PRO A 110 -20.42 18.91 22.24
C PRO A 110 -20.04 20.17 23.02
#